data_AF-A0AAE1TZQ0-F1
#
_entry.id   AF-A0AAE1TZQ0-F1
#
_cell.length_a   1.000
_cell.length_b   1.000
_cell.length_c   1.000
_cell.angle_alpha   90.00
_cell.angle_beta   90.00
_cell.angle_gamma   90.00
#
_symmetry.space_group_name_H-M   'P 1'
#
loop_
_entity.id
_entity.type
_entity.pdbx_description
1 polymer ?
#
loop_
_entity_poly.entity_id
_entity_poly.type
_entity_poly.pdbx_seq_one_letter_code
_entity_poly.pdbx_strand_id
1 'polypeptide(L)'
;MQEFTNLSYTTSEQHKDLTEARMKRDNADVEEISSKLVVWSPFSSDLSLRNIATGVVAEEGVNVHEYESIGHKIMHKMIGQPAFTFTFRRKDKAITLGQTSAIRVAPDRTIDSALLFQRFLVVSQTGELALEEVMHYELSPFLPALFEARDIFRKADKPQLAHAICDHASDAILQSVLETECHVLDGGSLLHQVPWKHGQNYGVIAQSYADFTVRHYGSATTVVFDGYEEGPSIKDNTHQRRGHNSHPIVHFTADTEFSGKKEEFLSKDVNKQTLIKMIIAELRRSDCDIVNAPGDADVDIVKAAVRASLVRESRKMGH
;
A
#
# COMPACT_ATOMS: atom_id res chain seq x y z
N MET A 1 -30.68 -17.96 21.38
CA MET A 1 -30.82 -17.80 22.85
C MET A 1 -31.78 -16.67 23.22
N GLN A 2 -31.78 -15.52 22.53
CA GLN A 2 -32.74 -14.41 22.76
C GLN A 2 -34.21 -14.78 22.45
N GLU A 3 -34.47 -15.49 21.34
CA GLU A 3 -35.82 -16.02 21.04
C GLU A 3 -36.30 -17.05 22.06
N PHE A 4 -35.38 -17.69 22.80
CA PHE A 4 -35.71 -18.70 23.79
C PHE A 4 -36.07 -18.09 25.16
N THR A 5 -35.60 -16.88 25.45
CA THR A 5 -35.78 -16.23 26.77
C THR A 5 -36.72 -15.02 26.75
N ASN A 6 -37.21 -14.59 25.58
CA ASN A 6 -38.15 -13.46 25.43
C ASN A 6 -37.71 -12.16 26.12
N LEU A 7 -36.40 -11.95 26.24
CA LEU A 7 -35.79 -10.76 26.84
C LEU A 7 -35.18 -9.93 25.72
N SER A 8 -35.72 -8.73 25.49
CA SER A 8 -35.12 -7.73 24.60
C SER A 8 -33.91 -7.13 25.31
N TYR A 9 -32.72 -7.27 24.73
CA TYR A 9 -31.53 -6.59 25.25
C TYR A 9 -31.65 -5.10 24.93
N THR A 10 -31.77 -4.28 25.96
CA THR A 10 -31.59 -2.83 25.87
C THR A 10 -30.11 -2.52 26.06
N THR A 11 -29.54 -1.70 25.18
CA THR A 11 -28.17 -1.19 25.32
C THR A 11 -28.09 -0.36 26.59
N SER A 12 -27.28 -0.79 27.55
CA SER A 12 -27.02 -0.12 28.83
C SER A 12 -25.55 0.29 28.90
N GLU A 13 -25.21 1.34 29.67
CA GLU A 13 -23.82 1.76 29.91
C GLU A 13 -22.94 0.64 30.51
N GLN A 14 -23.56 -0.38 31.13
CA GLN A 14 -22.89 -1.55 31.67
C GLN A 14 -22.56 -2.62 30.63
N HIS A 15 -23.10 -2.52 29.40
CA HIS A 15 -22.92 -3.48 28.31
C HIS A 15 -22.27 -2.81 27.09
N LYS A 16 -21.04 -2.32 27.27
CA LYS A 16 -20.24 -1.62 26.24
C LYS A 16 -19.97 -2.46 24.99
N ASP A 17 -20.01 -3.79 25.11
CA ASP A 17 -19.78 -4.71 24.01
C ASP A 17 -20.92 -4.75 22.98
N LEU A 18 -22.14 -4.38 23.39
CA LEU A 18 -23.33 -4.35 22.53
C LEU A 18 -23.59 -2.97 21.92
N THR A 19 -22.66 -2.03 22.06
CA THR A 19 -22.79 -0.71 21.45
C THR A 19 -22.62 -0.84 19.94
N GLU A 20 -23.41 -0.10 19.14
CA GLU A 20 -23.30 -0.11 17.67
C GLU A 20 -21.86 0.15 17.18
N ALA A 21 -21.14 1.07 17.83
CA ALA A 21 -19.75 1.36 17.51
C ALA A 21 -18.77 0.20 17.79
N ARG A 22 -19.11 -0.69 18.74
CA ARG A 22 -18.33 -1.89 19.05
C ARG A 22 -18.69 -3.02 18.10
N MET A 23 -19.98 -3.27 17.88
CA MET A 23 -20.48 -4.23 16.89
C MET A 23 -19.94 -3.93 15.48
N LYS A 24 -19.91 -2.64 15.08
CA LYS A 24 -19.37 -2.24 13.78
C LYS A 24 -17.87 -2.50 13.66
N ARG A 25 -17.09 -2.26 14.72
CA ARG A 25 -15.66 -2.58 14.74
C ARG A 25 -15.43 -4.08 14.70
N ASP A 26 -16.13 -4.83 15.53
CA ASP A 26 -15.96 -6.29 15.60
C ASP A 26 -16.36 -6.96 14.27
N ASN A 27 -17.42 -6.47 13.60
CA ASN A 27 -17.77 -6.92 12.25
C ASN A 27 -16.67 -6.58 11.23
N ALA A 28 -16.09 -5.38 11.28
CA ALA A 28 -14.98 -5.01 10.40
C ALA A 28 -13.73 -5.88 10.65
N ASP A 29 -13.41 -6.17 11.92
CA ASP A 29 -12.31 -7.05 12.30
C ASP A 29 -12.54 -8.49 11.78
N VAL A 30 -13.77 -8.99 11.88
CA VAL A 30 -14.16 -10.31 11.34
C VAL A 30 -14.05 -10.35 9.82
N GLU A 31 -14.50 -9.31 9.12
CA GLU A 31 -14.34 -9.18 7.67
C GLU A 31 -12.87 -9.14 7.26
N GLU A 32 -12.03 -8.41 8.01
CA GLU A 32 -10.59 -8.35 7.77
C GLU A 32 -9.96 -9.75 7.92
N ILE A 33 -10.21 -10.44 9.03
CA ILE A 33 -9.71 -11.80 9.26
C ILE A 33 -10.18 -12.74 8.16
N SER A 34 -11.46 -12.70 7.80
CA SER A 34 -12.04 -13.53 6.74
C SER A 34 -11.34 -13.28 5.41
N SER A 35 -11.13 -12.02 5.03
CA SER A 35 -10.44 -11.67 3.79
C SER A 35 -9.01 -12.20 3.72
N LYS A 36 -8.27 -12.19 4.84
CA LYS A 36 -6.90 -12.75 4.90
C LYS A 36 -6.90 -14.28 4.82
N LEU A 37 -7.85 -14.93 5.50
CA LEU A 37 -8.00 -16.39 5.49
C LEU A 37 -8.38 -16.95 4.10
N VAL A 38 -9.09 -16.17 3.27
CA VAL A 38 -9.38 -16.58 1.89
C VAL A 38 -8.10 -16.65 1.06
N VAL A 39 -7.21 -15.67 1.20
CA VAL A 39 -5.98 -15.60 0.39
C VAL A 39 -4.93 -16.61 0.88
N TRP A 40 -4.75 -16.76 2.21
CA TRP A 40 -3.77 -17.68 2.79
C TRP A 40 -4.45 -18.62 3.79
N SER A 41 -5.28 -19.52 3.27
CA SER A 41 -6.02 -20.46 4.11
C SER A 41 -5.08 -21.40 4.88
N PRO A 42 -5.21 -21.50 6.21
CA PRO A 42 -4.47 -22.46 7.02
C PRO A 42 -4.89 -23.92 6.73
N PHE A 43 -5.96 -24.12 5.95
CA PHE A 43 -6.46 -25.43 5.51
C PHE A 43 -6.06 -25.77 4.07
N SER A 44 -5.17 -24.98 3.46
CA SER A 44 -4.60 -25.33 2.17
C SER A 44 -3.74 -26.59 2.27
N SER A 45 -3.52 -27.28 1.14
CA SER A 45 -2.68 -28.48 1.06
C SER A 45 -1.17 -28.19 1.21
N ASP A 46 -0.80 -26.92 1.39
CA ASP A 46 0.58 -26.48 1.48
C ASP A 46 1.07 -26.57 2.93
N LEU A 47 2.17 -27.29 3.11
CA LEU A 47 2.75 -27.68 4.39
C LEU A 47 3.68 -26.61 4.99
N SER A 48 3.90 -25.49 4.29
CA SER A 48 4.79 -24.44 4.77
C SER A 48 4.18 -23.67 5.95
N LEU A 49 4.99 -23.45 6.98
CA LEU A 49 4.61 -22.64 8.13
C LEU A 49 4.54 -21.17 7.72
N ARG A 50 3.43 -20.49 7.98
CA ARG A 50 3.20 -19.10 7.54
C ARG A 50 2.61 -18.20 8.61
N ASN A 51 2.90 -16.92 8.50
CA ASN A 51 2.19 -15.88 9.25
C ASN A 51 0.79 -15.65 8.65
N ILE A 52 -0.26 -15.81 9.45
CA ILE A 52 -1.65 -15.66 8.96
C ILE A 52 -2.06 -14.21 8.69
N ALA A 53 -1.34 -13.23 9.25
CA ALA A 53 -1.62 -11.81 9.10
C ALA A 53 -0.81 -11.16 7.97
N THR A 54 0.36 -11.72 7.60
CA THR A 54 1.23 -11.19 6.53
C THR A 54 1.52 -12.15 5.38
N GLY A 55 1.20 -13.43 5.49
CA GLY A 55 1.40 -14.44 4.46
C GLY A 55 2.85 -14.92 4.33
N VAL A 56 3.76 -14.34 5.11
CA VAL A 56 5.20 -14.64 5.09
C VAL A 56 5.45 -16.08 5.49
N VAL A 57 6.14 -16.82 4.63
CA VAL A 57 6.60 -18.20 4.89
C VAL A 57 7.79 -18.18 5.85
N ALA A 58 7.76 -19.08 6.82
CA ALA A 58 8.80 -19.24 7.81
C ALA A 58 10.07 -19.83 7.20
N GLU A 59 11.22 -19.28 7.60
CA GLU A 59 12.53 -19.85 7.26
C GLU A 59 12.75 -21.19 7.98
N GLU A 60 13.66 -22.02 7.46
CA GLU A 60 13.94 -23.39 7.92
C GLU A 60 14.31 -23.49 9.43
N GLY A 61 14.74 -22.40 10.06
CA GLY A 61 15.06 -22.36 11.49
C GLY A 61 13.92 -21.99 12.45
N VAL A 62 12.73 -21.64 11.93
CA VAL A 62 11.59 -21.22 12.77
C VAL A 62 10.84 -22.45 13.29
N ASN A 63 10.78 -22.61 14.61
CA ASN A 63 10.13 -23.75 15.25
C ASN A 63 9.00 -23.36 16.22
N VAL A 64 8.39 -22.17 16.02
CA VAL A 64 7.29 -21.68 16.88
C VAL A 64 6.08 -22.63 16.91
N HIS A 65 5.86 -23.42 15.86
CA HIS A 65 4.80 -24.42 15.82
C HIS A 65 5.01 -25.56 16.84
N GLU A 66 6.24 -25.78 17.31
CA GLU A 66 6.59 -26.76 18.33
C GLU A 66 6.60 -26.17 19.76
N TYR A 67 5.98 -25.00 19.98
CA TYR A 67 6.07 -24.26 21.24
C TYR A 67 5.72 -25.11 22.48
N GLU A 68 4.77 -26.03 22.35
CA GLU A 68 4.35 -26.90 23.43
C GLU A 68 5.45 -27.89 23.82
N SER A 69 6.06 -28.57 22.85
CA SER A 69 7.18 -29.50 23.07
C SER A 69 8.38 -28.78 23.67
N ILE A 70 8.67 -27.58 23.19
CA ILE A 70 9.74 -26.72 23.72
C ILE A 70 9.44 -26.28 25.16
N GLY A 71 8.19 -25.91 25.44
CA GLY A 71 7.72 -25.58 26.78
C GLY A 71 7.90 -26.73 27.76
N HIS A 72 7.50 -27.95 27.38
CA HIS A 72 7.69 -29.14 28.19
C HIS A 72 9.18 -29.43 28.47
N LYS A 73 10.07 -29.26 27.48
CA LYS A 73 11.53 -29.38 27.66
C LYS A 73 12.06 -28.36 28.68
N ILE A 74 11.55 -27.12 28.66
CA ILE A 74 11.91 -26.09 29.64
C ILE A 74 11.40 -26.48 31.03
N MET A 75 10.14 -26.92 31.14
CA MET A 75 9.55 -27.33 32.42
C MET A 75 10.32 -28.51 33.04
N HIS A 76 10.74 -29.48 32.25
CA HIS A 76 11.55 -30.59 32.74
C HIS A 76 12.90 -30.14 33.29
N LYS A 77 13.51 -29.08 32.73
CA LYS A 77 14.74 -28.48 33.27
C LYS A 77 14.52 -27.74 34.60
N MET A 78 13.28 -27.39 34.94
CA MET A 78 12.93 -26.74 36.20
C MET A 78 12.77 -27.73 37.35
N ILE A 79 12.53 -29.01 37.07
CA ILE A 79 12.34 -30.04 38.09
C ILE A 79 13.61 -30.16 38.94
N GLY A 80 13.47 -30.00 40.26
CA GLY A 80 14.57 -30.08 41.21
C GLY A 80 15.45 -28.82 41.31
N GLN A 81 15.11 -27.74 40.59
CA GLN A 81 15.81 -26.45 40.69
C GLN A 81 15.06 -25.49 41.62
N PRO A 82 15.77 -24.70 42.46
CA PRO A 82 15.13 -23.64 43.23
C PRO A 82 14.52 -22.56 42.31
N ALA A 83 13.29 -22.14 42.61
CA ALA A 83 12.54 -21.18 41.79
C ALA A 83 13.27 -19.84 41.60
N PHE A 84 14.06 -19.41 42.60
CA PHE A 84 14.78 -18.13 42.57
C PHE A 84 16.13 -18.18 41.84
N THR A 85 16.64 -19.37 41.53
CA THR A 85 17.96 -19.53 40.86
C THR A 85 17.83 -19.96 39.41
N PHE A 86 16.70 -20.53 39.01
CA PHE A 86 16.49 -20.94 37.63
C PHE A 86 16.36 -19.74 36.69
N THR A 87 17.19 -19.68 35.65
CA THR A 87 17.17 -18.60 34.67
C THR A 87 16.83 -19.13 33.28
N PHE A 88 15.81 -18.53 32.65
CA PHE A 88 15.43 -18.87 31.28
C PHE A 88 16.49 -18.42 30.28
N ARG A 89 17.00 -19.36 29.47
CA ARG A 89 17.99 -19.07 28.43
C ARG A 89 17.30 -18.77 27.10
N ARG A 90 17.79 -17.75 26.37
CA ARG A 90 17.24 -17.40 25.05
C ARG A 90 17.32 -18.54 24.03
N LYS A 91 18.43 -19.30 24.04
CA LYS A 91 18.64 -20.46 23.15
C LYS A 91 17.66 -21.62 23.37
N ASP A 92 17.01 -21.67 24.53
CA ASP A 92 16.06 -22.73 24.88
C ASP A 92 14.63 -22.35 24.48
N LYS A 93 14.38 -21.10 24.04
CA LYS A 93 13.06 -20.63 23.62
C LYS A 93 12.76 -21.02 22.17
N ALA A 94 11.47 -21.11 21.84
CA ALA A 94 11.03 -21.26 20.47
C ALA A 94 11.45 -20.05 19.62
N ILE A 95 11.91 -20.33 18.41
CA ILE A 95 12.34 -19.36 17.40
C ILE A 95 11.10 -18.91 16.65
N THR A 96 10.82 -17.61 16.69
CA THR A 96 9.64 -17.00 16.06
C THR A 96 9.99 -16.38 14.72
N LEU A 97 8.96 -16.17 13.88
CA LEU A 97 9.05 -15.45 12.60
C LEU A 97 9.64 -14.03 12.70
N GLY A 98 9.61 -13.41 13.88
CA GLY A 98 10.13 -12.05 14.10
C GLY A 98 11.61 -12.00 14.50
N GLN A 99 12.23 -13.12 14.84
CA GLN A 99 13.66 -13.16 15.20
C GLN A 99 14.60 -13.05 13.99
N THR A 100 14.04 -13.02 12.79
CA THR A 100 14.71 -12.97 11.48
C THR A 100 15.28 -11.59 11.13
N SER A 101 14.86 -10.53 11.83
CA SER A 101 15.44 -9.18 11.65
C SER A 101 16.85 -9.03 12.20
N ALA A 102 17.31 -10.00 12.99
CA ALA A 102 18.60 -9.94 13.65
C ALA A 102 19.71 -10.57 12.78
N ILE A 103 20.76 -9.81 12.52
CA ILE A 103 21.97 -10.24 11.81
C ILE A 103 22.61 -11.38 12.61
N ARG A 104 22.82 -12.54 11.98
CA ARG A 104 23.60 -13.65 12.57
C ARG A 104 25.09 -13.31 12.49
N VAL A 105 25.68 -12.97 13.63
CA VAL A 105 27.12 -12.68 13.75
C VAL A 105 27.91 -13.93 14.17
N ALA A 106 27.24 -14.87 14.85
CA ALA A 106 27.77 -16.19 15.20
C ALA A 106 26.62 -17.22 15.34
N PRO A 107 26.89 -18.54 15.43
CA PRO A 107 25.86 -19.58 15.52
C PRO A 107 24.86 -19.41 16.67
N ASP A 108 25.28 -18.75 17.76
CA ASP A 108 24.50 -18.50 18.97
C ASP A 108 24.17 -17.01 19.20
N ARG A 109 24.57 -16.11 18.28
CA ARG A 109 24.45 -14.66 18.46
C ARG A 109 23.79 -13.98 17.28
N THR A 110 22.62 -13.43 17.55
CA THR A 110 21.90 -12.54 16.64
C THR A 110 21.88 -11.13 17.23
N ILE A 111 22.10 -10.13 16.37
CA ILE A 111 22.07 -8.71 16.76
C ILE A 111 21.09 -7.99 15.85
N ASP A 112 20.16 -7.27 16.46
CA ASP A 112 19.27 -6.35 15.74
C ASP A 112 20.09 -5.22 15.10
N SER A 113 19.95 -5.04 13.79
CA SER A 113 20.72 -4.06 13.02
C SER A 113 20.46 -2.62 13.46
N ALA A 114 19.21 -2.28 13.78
CA ALA A 114 18.85 -0.94 14.25
C ALA A 114 19.45 -0.68 15.63
N LEU A 115 19.42 -1.67 16.52
CA LEU A 115 20.06 -1.58 17.83
C LEU A 115 21.59 -1.47 17.72
N LEU A 116 22.20 -2.20 16.77
CA LEU A 116 23.63 -2.14 16.51
C LEU A 116 24.05 -0.74 16.02
N PHE A 117 23.29 -0.19 15.07
CA PHE A 117 23.50 1.17 14.55
C PHE A 117 23.41 2.22 15.66
N GLN A 118 22.38 2.16 16.51
CA GLN A 118 22.24 3.05 17.67
C GLN A 118 23.43 2.94 18.62
N ARG A 119 23.90 1.73 18.92
CA ARG A 119 25.05 1.51 19.79
C ARG A 119 26.32 2.08 19.19
N PHE A 120 26.57 1.87 17.91
CA PHE A 120 27.75 2.44 17.26
C PHE A 120 27.71 3.97 17.21
N LEU A 121 26.54 4.57 16.99
CA LEU A 121 26.38 6.02 17.11
C LEU A 121 26.78 6.52 18.50
N VAL A 122 26.29 5.88 19.57
CA VAL A 122 26.63 6.24 20.95
C VAL A 122 28.12 6.06 21.23
N VAL A 123 28.70 4.92 20.83
CA VAL A 123 30.13 4.63 21.06
C VAL A 123 31.04 5.53 20.22
N SER A 124 30.58 5.99 19.06
CA SER A 124 31.31 7.00 18.29
C SER A 124 31.35 8.37 18.98
N GLN A 125 30.31 8.69 19.76
CA GLN A 125 30.25 9.94 20.54
C GLN A 125 31.11 9.88 21.80
N THR A 126 31.45 8.69 22.30
CA THR A 126 32.37 8.52 23.44
C THR A 126 33.84 8.57 23.04
N GLY A 127 34.14 8.66 21.74
CA GLY A 127 35.50 8.76 21.20
C GLY A 127 36.27 7.43 21.16
N GLU A 128 35.62 6.32 21.48
CA GLU A 128 36.23 4.97 21.47
C GLU A 128 36.26 4.34 20.06
N LEU A 129 35.44 4.84 19.14
CA LEU A 129 35.35 4.39 17.75
C LEU A 129 35.17 5.58 16.81
N ALA A 130 35.89 5.60 15.69
CA ALA A 130 35.66 6.59 14.65
C ALA A 130 34.35 6.25 13.91
N LEU A 131 33.42 7.21 13.84
CA LEU A 131 32.16 7.02 13.11
C LEU A 131 32.38 6.69 11.63
N GLU A 132 33.44 7.22 11.03
CA GLU A 132 33.81 6.95 9.63
C GLU A 132 34.16 5.47 9.40
N GLU A 133 34.87 4.84 10.32
CA GLU A 133 35.22 3.41 10.23
C GLU A 133 33.98 2.52 10.38
N VAL A 134 33.06 2.91 11.26
CA VAL A 134 31.77 2.22 11.46
C VAL A 134 30.90 2.29 10.21
N MET A 135 30.82 3.47 9.59
CA MET A 135 29.97 3.72 8.41
C MET A 135 30.56 3.15 7.11
N HIS A 136 31.81 2.67 7.14
CA HIS A 136 32.43 1.99 6.02
C HIS A 136 31.76 0.64 5.70
N TYR A 137 31.13 0.02 6.70
CA TYR A 137 30.47 -1.27 6.57
C TYR A 137 28.95 -1.13 6.63
N GLU A 138 28.25 -1.95 5.86
CA GLU A 138 26.79 -1.99 5.90
C GLU A 138 26.31 -2.65 7.20
N LEU A 139 25.68 -1.86 8.08
CA LEU A 139 25.24 -2.29 9.42
C LEU A 139 23.86 -2.96 9.43
N SER A 140 23.29 -3.22 8.26
CA SER A 140 21.94 -3.74 8.08
C SER A 140 21.95 -4.95 7.14
N PRO A 141 21.07 -5.95 7.33
CA PRO A 141 20.96 -7.08 6.41
C PRO A 141 20.31 -6.70 5.06
N PHE A 142 19.89 -5.45 4.90
CA PHE A 142 19.31 -4.88 3.69
C PHE A 142 19.64 -3.39 3.62
N LEU A 143 19.69 -2.82 2.41
CA LEU A 143 20.08 -1.43 2.19
C LEU A 143 19.03 -0.46 2.76
N PRO A 144 19.27 0.21 3.91
CA PRO A 144 18.25 1.00 4.59
C PRO A 144 17.83 2.25 3.80
N ALA A 145 18.62 2.67 2.81
CA ALA A 145 18.27 3.74 1.89
C ALA A 145 17.08 3.37 0.98
N LEU A 146 16.96 2.08 0.61
CA LEU A 146 15.92 1.59 -0.29
C LEU A 146 14.80 0.87 0.45
N PHE A 147 15.07 0.29 1.63
CA PHE A 147 14.14 -0.58 2.34
C PHE A 147 13.86 -0.06 3.77
N GLU A 148 12.60 -0.13 4.17
CA GLU A 148 12.15 0.22 5.52
C GLU A 148 12.24 -0.99 6.47
N ALA A 149 11.99 -2.18 5.93
CA ALA A 149 12.19 -3.46 6.58
C ALA A 149 12.59 -4.49 5.51
N ARG A 150 12.93 -5.71 5.94
CA ARG A 150 13.21 -6.82 5.02
C ARG A 150 12.02 -7.00 4.06
N ASP A 151 12.31 -7.00 2.76
CA ASP A 151 11.35 -7.13 1.64
C ASP A 151 10.33 -5.98 1.49
N ILE A 152 10.49 -4.89 2.24
CA ILE A 152 9.59 -3.74 2.22
C ILE A 152 10.34 -2.49 1.74
N PHE A 153 10.08 -2.07 0.50
CA PHE A 153 10.66 -0.84 -0.06
C PHE A 153 10.20 0.41 0.70
N ARG A 154 11.11 1.39 0.83
CA ARG A 154 10.78 2.74 1.29
C ARG A 154 9.89 3.44 0.27
N LYS A 155 8.99 4.27 0.78
CA LYS A 155 8.17 5.15 -0.05
C LYS A 155 9.08 6.20 -0.71
N ALA A 156 8.90 6.41 -2.01
CA ALA A 156 9.51 7.54 -2.69
C ALA A 156 8.95 8.86 -2.13
N ASP A 157 9.81 9.77 -1.70
CA ASP A 157 9.43 11.12 -1.28
C ASP A 157 9.28 12.04 -2.49
N LYS A 158 8.26 11.74 -3.31
CA LYS A 158 7.91 12.54 -4.49
C LYS A 158 7.69 14.02 -4.15
N PRO A 159 7.01 14.39 -3.04
CA PRO A 159 6.85 15.79 -2.66
C PRO A 159 8.18 16.50 -2.41
N GLN A 160 9.09 15.91 -1.65
CA GLN A 160 10.39 16.53 -1.37
C GLN A 160 11.21 16.70 -2.65
N LEU A 161 11.20 15.70 -3.53
CA LEU A 161 11.84 15.81 -4.84
C LEU A 161 11.23 16.93 -5.69
N ALA A 162 9.91 17.06 -5.72
CA ALA A 162 9.24 18.13 -6.45
C ALA A 162 9.62 19.52 -5.92
N HIS A 163 9.69 19.69 -4.60
CA HIS A 163 10.17 20.95 -4.00
C HIS A 163 11.62 21.23 -4.38
N ALA A 164 12.51 20.23 -4.25
CA ALA A 164 13.92 20.39 -4.62
C ALA A 164 14.10 20.77 -6.10
N ILE A 165 13.29 20.17 -7.00
CA ILE A 165 13.26 20.55 -8.41
C ILE A 165 12.78 21.99 -8.57
N CYS A 166 11.70 22.41 -7.92
CA CYS A 166 11.22 23.79 -7.98
C CYS A 166 12.26 24.79 -7.47
N ASP A 167 12.97 24.47 -6.38
CA ASP A 167 13.99 25.34 -5.80
C ASP A 167 15.24 25.48 -6.69
N HIS A 168 15.55 24.45 -7.49
CA HIS A 168 16.72 24.43 -8.38
C HIS A 168 16.39 24.76 -9.84
N ALA A 169 15.11 24.73 -10.22
CA ALA A 169 14.66 25.16 -11.54
C ALA A 169 14.86 26.68 -11.64
N SER A 170 15.72 27.11 -12.56
CA SER A 170 15.94 28.53 -12.81
C SER A 170 14.65 29.18 -13.34
N ASP A 171 14.41 30.44 -12.99
CA ASP A 171 13.28 31.25 -13.48
C ASP A 171 13.09 31.19 -15.01
N ALA A 172 14.16 30.93 -15.76
CA ALA A 172 14.14 30.75 -17.21
C ALA A 172 13.20 29.64 -17.71
N ILE A 173 12.96 28.57 -16.94
CA ILE A 173 12.04 27.47 -17.33
C ILE A 173 10.58 27.87 -17.11
N LEU A 174 10.29 28.65 -16.07
CA LEU A 174 8.92 29.04 -15.70
C LEU A 174 8.43 30.27 -16.47
N GLN A 175 9.33 31.19 -16.84
CA GLN A 175 8.97 32.43 -17.54
C GLN A 175 8.71 32.27 -19.04
N SER A 176 9.11 31.14 -19.65
CA SER A 176 8.96 30.90 -21.10
C SER A 176 7.98 29.77 -21.44
N VAL A 177 7.00 29.49 -20.58
CA VAL A 177 5.94 28.53 -20.94
C VAL A 177 4.96 29.25 -21.87
N LEU A 178 5.17 29.10 -23.18
CA LEU A 178 4.20 29.50 -24.19
C LEU A 178 2.84 28.86 -23.88
N GLU A 179 1.73 29.56 -24.14
CA GLU A 179 0.38 28.97 -24.07
C GLU A 179 0.37 27.62 -24.79
N THR A 180 0.10 26.57 -24.01
CA THR A 180 0.05 25.20 -24.48
C THR A 180 -1.31 24.94 -25.12
N GLU A 181 -1.33 24.73 -26.43
CA GLU A 181 -2.51 24.31 -27.20
C GLU A 181 -2.85 22.82 -27.02
N CYS A 182 -1.95 22.03 -26.42
CA CYS A 182 -2.12 20.61 -26.20
C CYS A 182 -1.94 20.28 -24.71
N HIS A 183 -2.93 19.62 -24.13
CA HIS A 183 -2.93 19.20 -22.74
C HIS A 183 -2.77 17.68 -22.63
N VAL A 184 -1.92 17.25 -21.70
CA VAL A 184 -1.82 15.85 -21.28
C VAL A 184 -2.23 15.79 -19.81
N LEU A 185 -3.27 15.03 -19.51
CA LEU A 185 -3.84 14.92 -18.17
C LEU A 185 -3.50 13.59 -17.53
N ASP A 186 -3.19 13.65 -16.24
CA ASP A 186 -3.20 12.48 -15.35
C ASP A 186 -4.65 12.08 -15.05
N GLY A 187 -5.06 10.93 -15.59
CA GLY A 187 -6.36 10.33 -15.36
C GLY A 187 -6.62 9.95 -13.91
N GLY A 188 -5.57 9.60 -13.16
CA GLY A 188 -5.66 9.33 -11.72
C GLY A 188 -6.06 10.58 -10.94
N SER A 189 -5.43 11.73 -11.21
CA SER A 189 -5.82 13.02 -10.65
C SER A 189 -7.23 13.43 -11.09
N LEU A 190 -7.56 13.25 -12.37
CA LEU A 190 -8.88 13.58 -12.93
C LEU A 190 -10.01 12.88 -12.17
N LEU A 191 -9.85 11.59 -11.83
CA LEU A 191 -10.82 10.82 -11.02
C LEU A 191 -11.16 11.51 -9.71
N HIS A 192 -10.23 12.23 -9.09
CA HIS A 192 -10.47 12.92 -7.82
C HIS A 192 -11.10 14.31 -8.00
N GLN A 193 -10.90 14.96 -9.15
CA GLN A 193 -11.36 16.33 -9.40
C GLN A 193 -12.87 16.46 -9.66
N VAL A 194 -13.50 15.50 -10.35
CA VAL A 194 -14.91 15.63 -10.77
C VAL A 194 -15.86 15.17 -9.65
N PRO A 195 -16.71 16.05 -9.09
CA PRO A 195 -17.60 15.68 -7.99
C PRO A 195 -18.76 14.80 -8.45
N TRP A 196 -19.16 13.82 -7.64
CA TRP A 196 -20.32 12.96 -7.93
C TRP A 196 -21.51 13.39 -7.08
N LYS A 197 -22.70 13.48 -7.68
CA LYS A 197 -23.95 13.72 -6.96
C LYS A 197 -24.62 12.39 -6.64
N HIS A 198 -25.26 12.33 -5.47
CA HIS A 198 -26.01 11.16 -5.06
C HIS A 198 -27.16 10.86 -6.03
N GLY A 199 -27.37 9.59 -6.37
CA GLY A 199 -28.41 9.15 -7.30
C GLY A 199 -28.11 9.40 -8.78
N GLN A 200 -26.91 9.88 -9.14
CA GLN A 200 -26.48 9.88 -10.55
C GLN A 200 -26.15 8.47 -11.00
N ASN A 201 -26.50 8.13 -12.23
CA ASN A 201 -26.06 6.88 -12.83
C ASN A 201 -24.60 6.96 -13.28
N TYR A 202 -23.93 5.81 -13.39
CA TYR A 202 -22.51 5.76 -13.77
C TYR A 202 -22.24 6.29 -15.18
N GLY A 203 -23.21 6.21 -16.10
CA GLY A 203 -23.11 6.80 -17.44
C GLY A 203 -23.02 8.33 -17.40
N VAL A 204 -23.87 8.99 -16.62
CA VAL A 204 -23.83 10.44 -16.39
C VAL A 204 -22.55 10.84 -15.65
N ILE A 205 -22.10 10.02 -14.70
CA ILE A 205 -20.80 10.24 -14.04
C ILE A 205 -19.67 10.17 -15.07
N ALA A 206 -19.62 9.12 -15.91
CA ALA A 206 -18.61 8.99 -16.96
C ALA A 206 -18.65 10.17 -17.95
N GLN A 207 -19.85 10.58 -18.37
CA GLN A 207 -20.04 11.75 -19.24
C GLN A 207 -19.49 13.02 -18.58
N SER A 208 -19.72 13.21 -17.28
CA SER A 208 -19.24 14.41 -16.57
C SER A 208 -17.73 14.55 -16.59
N TYR A 209 -16.98 13.44 -16.64
CA TYR A 209 -15.52 13.48 -16.81
C TYR A 209 -15.12 13.95 -18.22
N ALA A 210 -15.83 13.48 -19.25
CA ALA A 210 -15.60 13.93 -20.62
C ALA A 210 -15.95 15.41 -20.79
N ASP A 211 -17.12 15.83 -20.29
CA ASP A 211 -17.57 17.22 -20.31
C ASP A 211 -16.58 18.14 -19.57
N PHE A 212 -16.12 17.73 -18.38
CA PHE A 212 -15.11 18.46 -17.63
C PHE A 212 -13.81 18.60 -18.43
N THR A 213 -13.33 17.50 -19.00
CA THR A 213 -12.08 17.48 -19.78
C THR A 213 -12.16 18.42 -20.98
N VAL A 214 -13.21 18.30 -21.80
CA VAL A 214 -13.38 19.13 -22.99
C VAL A 214 -13.61 20.60 -22.62
N ARG A 215 -14.39 20.88 -21.57
CA ARG A 215 -14.68 22.26 -21.15
C ARG A 215 -13.46 23.00 -20.65
N HIS A 216 -12.55 22.30 -19.95
CA HIS A 216 -11.38 22.93 -19.34
C HIS A 216 -10.12 22.87 -20.21
N TYR A 217 -10.00 21.86 -21.08
CA TYR A 217 -8.76 21.58 -21.83
C TYR A 217 -8.96 21.40 -23.35
N GLY A 218 -10.20 21.32 -23.84
CA GLY A 218 -10.50 21.20 -25.27
C GLY A 218 -10.57 19.77 -25.80
N SER A 219 -11.17 19.62 -26.99
CA SER A 219 -11.54 18.34 -27.63
C SER A 219 -10.39 17.65 -28.39
N ALA A 220 -9.15 17.81 -27.94
CA ALA A 220 -7.99 17.06 -28.45
C ALA A 220 -6.99 16.77 -27.30
N THR A 221 -7.52 16.73 -26.08
CA THR A 221 -6.74 16.50 -24.87
C THR A 221 -6.36 15.02 -24.78
N THR A 222 -5.10 14.73 -24.47
CA THR A 222 -4.67 13.37 -24.15
C THR A 222 -4.88 13.10 -22.66
N VAL A 223 -5.61 12.05 -22.30
CA VAL A 223 -5.76 11.60 -20.91
C VAL A 223 -5.05 10.26 -20.74
N VAL A 224 -4.21 10.16 -19.72
CA VAL A 224 -3.44 8.94 -19.42
C VAL A 224 -3.94 8.31 -18.14
N PHE A 225 -4.45 7.06 -18.21
CA PHE A 225 -4.93 6.34 -17.03
C PHE A 225 -3.92 5.28 -16.57
N ASP A 226 -3.83 5.10 -15.24
CA ASP A 226 -3.17 3.96 -14.60
C ASP A 226 -3.81 2.63 -15.04
N GLY A 227 -2.98 1.59 -15.15
CA GLY A 227 -3.41 0.20 -15.32
C GLY A 227 -3.57 -0.49 -13.97
N TYR A 228 -4.72 -1.12 -13.78
CA TYR A 228 -5.06 -1.85 -12.55
C TYR A 228 -5.27 -3.36 -12.78
N GLU A 229 -4.98 -3.88 -13.98
CA GLU A 229 -5.29 -5.27 -14.37
C GLU A 229 -4.07 -6.22 -14.38
N GLU A 230 -2.83 -5.71 -14.33
CA GLU A 230 -1.63 -6.53 -14.54
C GLU A 230 -0.79 -6.73 -13.28
N GLY A 231 -0.62 -8.01 -12.91
CA GLY A 231 0.55 -8.57 -12.20
C GLY A 231 0.98 -7.91 -10.89
N PRO A 232 2.08 -8.39 -10.30
CA PRO A 232 2.72 -7.66 -9.23
C PRO A 232 3.33 -6.36 -9.78
N SER A 233 2.86 -5.22 -9.29
CA SER A 233 3.33 -3.89 -9.67
C SER A 233 4.37 -3.38 -8.68
N ILE A 234 5.26 -2.49 -9.15
CA ILE A 234 6.14 -1.71 -8.27
C ILE A 234 5.36 -0.86 -7.24
N LYS A 235 4.05 -0.66 -7.47
CA LYS A 235 3.15 0.02 -6.53
C LYS A 235 2.48 -0.93 -5.51
N ASP A 236 2.65 -2.25 -5.57
CA ASP A 236 1.92 -3.19 -4.69
C ASP A 236 2.09 -2.88 -3.20
N ASN A 237 3.32 -2.58 -2.77
CA ASN A 237 3.60 -2.16 -1.40
C ASN A 237 2.86 -0.85 -1.05
N THR A 238 2.70 0.06 -2.00
CA THR A 238 1.93 1.29 -1.81
C THR A 238 0.43 1.01 -1.74
N HIS A 239 -0.09 0.06 -2.54
CA HIS A 239 -1.48 -0.38 -2.49
C HIS A 239 -1.81 -1.07 -1.17
N GLN A 240 -0.97 -2.00 -0.70
CA GLN A 240 -1.13 -2.69 0.59
C GLN A 240 -1.11 -1.71 1.77
N ARG A 241 -0.27 -0.68 1.72
CA ARG A 241 -0.17 0.35 2.78
C ARG A 241 -1.34 1.33 2.82
N ARG A 242 -2.07 1.54 1.70
CA ARG A 242 -3.21 2.48 1.63
C ARG A 242 -4.51 1.94 2.26
N GLY A 243 -4.43 0.78 2.92
CA GLY A 243 -5.53 0.18 3.65
C GLY A 243 -6.19 -0.93 2.84
N HIS A 244 -6.66 -1.95 3.54
CA HIS A 244 -7.43 -3.03 2.96
C HIS A 244 -8.62 -2.43 2.21
N ASN A 245 -8.74 -2.81 0.93
CA ASN A 245 -9.83 -2.51 0.00
C ASN A 245 -11.18 -3.06 0.53
N SER A 246 -11.69 -2.51 1.64
CA SER A 246 -12.89 -2.95 2.35
C SER A 246 -14.17 -2.57 1.64
N HIS A 247 -14.12 -1.61 0.72
CA HIS A 247 -15.27 -1.31 -0.12
C HIS A 247 -15.59 -2.52 -1.03
N PRO A 248 -16.86 -2.95 -1.12
CA PRO A 248 -17.25 -4.08 -1.95
C PRO A 248 -16.93 -3.83 -3.42
N ILE A 249 -16.70 -4.92 -4.16
CA ILE A 249 -16.68 -4.86 -5.62
C ILE A 249 -18.11 -4.56 -6.07
N VAL A 250 -18.28 -3.49 -6.83
CA VAL A 250 -19.58 -3.07 -7.35
C VAL A 250 -19.65 -3.50 -8.81
N HIS A 251 -20.63 -4.33 -9.14
CA HIS A 251 -20.97 -4.62 -10.53
C HIS A 251 -22.02 -3.61 -10.98
N PHE A 252 -21.69 -2.79 -11.98
CA PHE A 252 -22.56 -1.71 -12.46
C PHE A 252 -22.52 -1.56 -13.98
N THR A 253 -23.59 -1.00 -14.51
CA THR A 253 -23.75 -0.56 -15.91
C THR A 253 -23.97 0.95 -15.96
N ALA A 254 -24.06 1.52 -17.18
CA ALA A 254 -24.23 2.96 -17.35
C ALA A 254 -25.51 3.48 -16.67
N ASP A 255 -26.56 2.64 -16.63
CA ASP A 255 -27.85 2.98 -16.03
C ASP A 255 -27.92 2.72 -14.52
N THR A 256 -26.91 2.06 -13.94
CA THR A 256 -26.90 1.77 -12.50
C THR A 256 -26.66 3.06 -11.71
N GLU A 257 -27.48 3.30 -10.69
CA GLU A 257 -27.34 4.47 -9.82
C GLU A 257 -26.17 4.31 -8.83
N PHE A 258 -25.37 5.37 -8.72
CA PHE A 258 -24.33 5.47 -7.70
C PHE A 258 -24.95 5.74 -6.32
N SER A 259 -24.72 4.81 -5.40
CA SER A 259 -25.03 4.95 -3.98
C SER A 259 -23.75 4.71 -3.18
N GLY A 260 -23.38 5.67 -2.32
CA GLY A 260 -22.20 5.57 -1.48
C GLY A 260 -21.31 6.81 -1.50
N LYS A 261 -20.07 6.65 -1.04
CA LYS A 261 -19.05 7.70 -1.06
C LYS A 261 -18.03 7.45 -2.17
N LYS A 262 -17.72 8.49 -2.92
CA LYS A 262 -16.80 8.43 -4.06
C LYS A 262 -15.42 7.91 -3.65
N GLU A 263 -14.91 8.39 -2.53
CA GLU A 263 -13.58 8.06 -2.02
C GLU A 263 -13.48 6.58 -1.64
N GLU A 264 -14.53 6.04 -1.04
CA GLU A 264 -14.59 4.62 -0.66
C GLU A 264 -14.73 3.75 -1.92
N PHE A 265 -15.56 4.13 -2.90
CA PHE A 265 -15.66 3.44 -4.19
C PHE A 265 -14.31 3.42 -4.93
N LEU A 266 -13.64 4.58 -4.99
CA LEU A 266 -12.33 4.74 -5.63
C LEU A 266 -11.17 4.16 -4.79
N SER A 267 -11.42 3.61 -3.60
CA SER A 267 -10.38 2.84 -2.91
C SER A 267 -10.13 1.51 -3.63
N LYS A 268 -11.19 0.87 -4.15
CA LYS A 268 -11.16 -0.46 -4.77
C LYS A 268 -10.67 -0.42 -6.22
N ASP A 269 -9.58 -1.12 -6.51
CA ASP A 269 -8.94 -1.10 -7.84
C ASP A 269 -9.83 -1.66 -8.96
N VAL A 270 -10.56 -2.74 -8.69
CA VAL A 270 -11.53 -3.32 -9.66
C VAL A 270 -12.64 -2.34 -10.01
N ASN A 271 -13.14 -1.58 -9.03
CA ASN A 271 -14.19 -0.58 -9.24
C ASN A 271 -13.66 0.60 -10.04
N LYS A 272 -12.47 1.10 -9.67
CA LYS A 272 -11.75 2.15 -10.41
C LYS A 272 -11.58 1.76 -11.87
N GLN A 273 -11.04 0.57 -12.14
CA GLN A 273 -10.79 0.10 -13.49
C GLN A 273 -12.08 0.00 -14.31
N THR A 274 -13.15 -0.52 -13.73
CA THR A 274 -14.45 -0.63 -14.39
C THR A 274 -15.01 0.75 -14.74
N LEU A 275 -14.90 1.72 -13.84
CA LEU A 275 -15.31 3.09 -14.09
C LEU A 275 -14.45 3.77 -15.15
N ILE A 276 -13.13 3.62 -15.08
CA ILE A 276 -12.18 4.17 -16.05
C ILE A 276 -12.53 3.71 -17.46
N LYS A 277 -12.91 2.44 -17.66
CA LYS A 277 -13.35 1.93 -18.98
C LYS A 277 -14.55 2.71 -19.54
N MET A 278 -15.51 3.08 -18.70
CA MET A 278 -16.65 3.91 -19.11
C MET A 278 -16.23 5.34 -19.43
N ILE A 279 -15.40 5.94 -18.58
CA ILE A 279 -14.87 7.29 -18.79
C ILE A 279 -14.09 7.36 -20.11
N ILE A 280 -13.27 6.35 -20.40
CA ILE A 280 -12.51 6.24 -21.66
C ILE A 280 -13.45 6.21 -22.87
N ALA A 281 -14.59 5.50 -22.78
CA ALA A 281 -15.55 5.46 -23.86
C ALA A 281 -16.16 6.85 -24.12
N GLU A 282 -16.54 7.59 -23.08
CA GLU A 282 -17.10 8.93 -23.22
C GLU A 282 -16.07 9.98 -23.66
N LEU A 283 -14.83 9.87 -23.18
CA LEU A 283 -13.73 10.73 -23.62
C LEU A 283 -13.43 10.54 -25.11
N ARG A 284 -13.37 9.29 -25.59
CA ARG A 284 -13.19 9.00 -27.02
C ARG A 284 -14.35 9.51 -27.86
N ARG A 285 -15.58 9.42 -27.36
CA ARG A 285 -16.77 9.98 -28.03
C ARG A 285 -16.72 11.51 -28.12
N SER A 286 -15.96 12.14 -27.23
CA SER A 286 -15.75 13.59 -27.15
C SER A 286 -14.42 14.03 -27.77
N ASP A 287 -13.85 13.22 -28.67
CA ASP A 287 -12.63 13.50 -29.45
C ASP A 287 -11.34 13.63 -28.61
N CYS A 288 -11.31 13.07 -27.40
CA CYS A 288 -10.10 13.03 -26.57
C CYS A 288 -9.24 11.79 -26.87
N ASP A 289 -7.92 11.97 -26.84
CA ASP A 289 -6.96 10.89 -26.98
C ASP A 289 -6.76 10.15 -25.64
N ILE A 290 -6.62 8.83 -25.68
CA ILE A 290 -6.50 8.01 -24.47
C ILE A 290 -5.25 7.14 -24.54
N VAL A 291 -4.46 7.18 -23.47
CA VAL A 291 -3.35 6.26 -23.22
C VAL A 291 -3.63 5.48 -21.95
N ASN A 292 -3.63 4.15 -22.03
CA ASN A 292 -3.73 3.29 -20.85
C ASN A 292 -2.35 2.73 -20.55
N ALA A 293 -1.84 3.03 -19.37
CA ALA A 293 -0.63 2.41 -18.87
C ALA A 293 -0.92 0.95 -18.46
N PRO A 294 0.03 0.02 -18.59
CA PRO A 294 -0.10 -1.32 -18.04
C PRO A 294 -0.08 -1.33 -16.50
N GLY A 295 0.57 -0.34 -15.89
CA GLY A 295 0.67 -0.14 -14.44
C GLY A 295 0.64 1.34 -14.08
N ASP A 296 1.74 1.86 -13.53
CA ASP A 296 1.86 3.29 -13.20
C ASP A 296 1.95 4.17 -14.45
N ALA A 297 1.07 5.18 -14.53
CA ALA A 297 0.97 6.11 -15.64
C ALA A 297 2.04 7.22 -15.65
N ASP A 298 2.80 7.41 -14.56
CA ASP A 298 3.78 8.51 -14.43
C ASP A 298 4.70 8.64 -15.66
N VAL A 299 5.28 7.51 -16.12
CA VAL A 299 6.18 7.49 -17.28
C VAL A 299 5.43 7.73 -18.59
N ASP A 300 4.23 7.20 -18.72
CA ASP A 300 3.42 7.33 -19.93
C ASP A 300 2.85 8.74 -20.10
N ILE A 301 2.56 9.45 -19.00
CA ILE A 301 2.24 10.87 -18.99
C ILE A 301 3.38 11.69 -19.58
N VAL A 302 4.62 11.47 -19.11
CA VAL A 302 5.79 12.18 -19.63
C VAL A 302 6.03 11.86 -21.11
N LYS A 303 5.93 10.58 -21.50
CA LYS A 303 6.06 10.17 -22.91
C LYS A 303 4.97 10.76 -23.79
N ALA A 304 3.74 10.87 -23.30
CA ALA A 304 2.63 11.51 -24.02
C ALA A 304 2.90 13.01 -24.20
N ALA A 305 3.37 13.70 -23.16
CA ALA A 305 3.72 15.12 -23.24
C ALA A 305 4.85 15.38 -24.24
N VAL A 306 5.90 14.55 -24.24
CA VAL A 306 7.01 14.65 -25.21
C VAL A 306 6.54 14.38 -26.64
N ARG A 307 5.64 13.41 -26.85
CA ARG A 307 5.08 13.16 -28.20
C ARG A 307 4.22 14.34 -28.67
N ALA A 308 3.38 14.89 -27.79
CA ALA A 308 2.55 16.03 -28.10
C ALA A 308 3.39 17.27 -28.49
N SER A 309 4.54 17.47 -27.86
CA SER A 309 5.45 18.57 -28.22
C SER A 309 6.13 18.39 -29.58
N LEU A 310 6.54 17.16 -29.94
CA LEU A 310 7.20 16.86 -31.21
C LEU A 310 6.28 17.02 -32.45
N VAL A 311 5.00 16.64 -32.32
CA VAL A 311 4.01 16.81 -33.39
C VAL A 311 3.83 18.29 -33.74
N ARG A 312 4.03 19.19 -32.77
CA ARG A 312 3.98 20.66 -32.97
C ARG A 312 5.16 21.18 -33.78
N GLU A 313 6.39 20.76 -33.48
CA GLU A 313 7.58 21.21 -34.23
C GLU A 313 7.46 20.87 -35.72
N SER A 314 6.92 19.68 -36.01
CA SER A 314 6.68 19.21 -37.38
C SER A 314 5.65 20.06 -38.13
N ARG A 315 4.59 20.53 -37.44
CA ARG A 315 3.56 21.41 -38.03
C ARG A 315 4.02 22.86 -38.21
N LYS A 316 4.89 23.38 -37.34
CA LYS A 316 5.45 24.73 -37.48
C LYS A 316 6.49 24.86 -38.60
N MET A 317 7.18 23.77 -38.93
CA MET A 317 8.21 23.73 -39.99
C MET A 317 7.62 23.56 -41.41
N GLY A 318 6.32 23.30 -41.53
CA GLY A 318 5.63 23.02 -42.80
C GLY A 318 4.85 24.21 -43.40
N HIS A 319 5.05 25.42 -42.89
CA HIS A 319 4.44 26.65 -43.41
C HIS A 319 5.47 27.62 -43.98
#